data_AF-A0A444VZ11-F1
#
_entry.id   AF-A0A444VZ11-F1
#
_cell.length_a   1.000
_cell.length_b   1.000
_cell.length_c   1.000
_cell.angle_alpha   90.00
_cell.angle_beta   90.00
_cell.angle_gamma   90.00
#
_symmetry.space_group_name_H-M   'P 1'
#
loop_
_entity.id
_entity.type
_entity.pdbx_description
1 polymer ?
#
loop_
_entity_poly.entity_id
_entity_poly.type
_entity_poly.pdbx_seq_one_letter_code
_entity_poly.pdbx_strand_id
1 'polypeptide(L)'
;MEFNQNHTGKITPEKALKMLTDEGMDVTLAQTAEILSFLRLIAGISVKKILEDPETNKITKEEEALHENLENKNKKIKIKSPYKKITYCKTCNFLNNNF
;
A
#
# COMPACT_ATOMS: atom_id res chain seq x y z
N MET A 1 6.41 0.55 27.54
CA MET A 1 5.87 1.88 27.17
C MET A 1 5.23 1.70 25.80
N GLU A 2 3.91 1.52 25.75
CA GLU A 2 3.17 1.27 24.52
C GLU A 2 2.86 2.62 23.84
N PHE A 3 3.38 2.82 22.63
CA PHE A 3 3.04 3.98 21.80
C PHE A 3 1.91 3.60 20.83
N ASN A 4 0.77 4.28 21.00
CA ASN A 4 -0.47 4.12 20.27
C ASN A 4 -0.29 4.10 18.74
N GLN A 5 -0.83 3.07 18.09
CA GLN A 5 -0.75 2.76 16.66
C GLN A 5 -1.75 3.57 15.79
N ASN A 6 -1.94 4.87 16.05
CA ASN A 6 -2.91 5.69 15.29
C ASN A 6 -2.25 6.87 14.55
N HIS A 7 -1.05 6.67 13.99
CA HIS A 7 -0.41 7.59 13.05
C HIS A 7 -0.12 6.86 11.75
N THR A 8 -1.08 6.93 10.83
CA THR A 8 -1.00 6.51 9.43
C THR A 8 0.27 7.04 8.76
N GLY A 9 1.29 6.19 8.59
CA GLY A 9 2.42 6.32 7.66
C GLY A 9 3.40 7.49 7.82
N LYS A 10 3.07 8.54 8.57
CA LYS A 10 3.91 9.75 8.68
C LYS A 10 5.12 9.51 9.58
N ILE A 11 6.30 9.92 9.11
CA ILE A 11 7.52 9.96 9.91
C ILE A 11 7.43 11.15 10.87
N THR A 12 7.53 10.92 12.18
CA THR A 12 7.59 11.96 13.22
C THR A 12 9.03 12.45 13.42
N PRO A 13 9.25 13.61 14.07
CA PRO A 13 10.60 14.08 14.39
C PRO A 13 11.43 13.07 15.20
N GLU A 14 10.83 12.36 16.15
CA GLU A 14 11.53 11.36 16.98
C GLU A 14 11.95 10.14 16.15
N LYS A 15 11.07 9.70 15.23
CA LYS A 15 11.37 8.62 14.30
C LYS A 15 12.46 9.03 13.31
N ALA A 16 12.40 10.28 12.80
CA ALA A 16 13.43 10.83 11.95
C ALA A 16 14.76 10.97 12.69
N LEU A 17 14.75 11.36 13.97
CA LEU A 17 15.97 11.50 14.77
C LEU A 17 16.67 10.16 14.88
N LYS A 18 15.91 9.11 15.22
CA LYS A 18 16.44 7.75 15.24
C LYS A 18 17.05 7.36 13.89
N MET A 19 16.36 7.59 12.78
CA MET A 19 16.87 7.27 11.44
C MET A 19 18.16 8.02 11.12
N LEU A 20 18.25 9.32 11.42
CA LEU A 20 19.44 10.12 11.16
C LEU A 20 20.62 9.69 12.05
N THR A 21 20.37 9.37 13.32
CA THR A 21 21.40 8.86 14.23
C THR A 21 21.88 7.46 13.84
N ASP A 22 20.98 6.59 13.36
CA ASP A 22 21.34 5.26 12.84
C ASP A 22 22.29 5.37 11.62
N GLU A 23 22.21 6.46 10.86
CA GLU A 23 23.14 6.82 9.76
C GLU A 23 24.38 7.61 10.24
N GLY A 24 24.58 7.75 11.55
CA GLY A 24 25.75 8.41 12.13
C GLY A 24 25.70 9.94 12.16
N MET A 25 24.53 10.56 11.97
CA MET A 25 24.38 12.00 12.11
C MET A 25 24.18 12.42 13.57
N ASP A 26 25.02 13.34 14.04
CA ASP A 26 24.84 14.00 15.33
C ASP A 26 23.96 15.25 15.17
N VAL A 27 22.66 15.08 15.44
CA VAL A 27 21.66 16.13 15.32
C VAL A 27 20.71 16.11 16.52
N THR A 28 20.26 17.28 16.94
CA THR A 28 19.25 17.42 17.98
C THR A 28 17.85 17.14 17.45
N LEU A 29 16.88 16.93 18.35
CA LEU A 29 15.47 16.80 17.97
C LEU A 29 14.94 18.05 17.24
N ALA A 30 15.39 19.25 17.64
CA ALA A 30 15.00 20.50 17.01
C ALA A 30 15.52 20.58 15.56
N GLN A 31 16.81 20.32 15.37
CA GLN A 31 17.42 20.27 14.03
C GLN A 31 16.76 19.19 13.15
N THR A 32 16.45 18.03 13.72
CA THR A 32 15.72 16.97 13.03
C THR A 32 14.34 17.43 12.55
N ALA A 33 13.60 18.16 13.39
CA ALA A 33 12.29 18.69 13.03
C ALA A 33 12.39 19.69 11.86
N GLU A 34 13.43 20.53 11.84
CA GLU A 34 13.72 21.44 10.73
C GLU A 34 14.07 20.68 9.44
N ILE A 35 14.98 19.70 9.52
CA ILE A 35 15.35 18.83 8.39
C ILE A 35 14.12 18.14 7.82
N LEU A 36 13.31 17.52 8.68
CA LEU A 36 12.10 16.82 8.27
C LEU A 36 11.09 17.77 7.60
N SER A 37 10.96 19.00 8.10
CA SER A 37 10.08 20.01 7.51
C SER A 37 10.56 20.45 6.12
N PHE A 38 11.86 20.65 5.97
CA PHE A 38 12.49 20.97 4.69
C PHE A 38 12.30 19.86 3.65
N LEU A 39 12.53 18.60 4.03
CA LEU A 39 12.33 17.46 3.14
C LEU A 39 10.88 17.32 2.68
N ARG A 40 9.92 17.56 3.58
CA ARG A 40 8.48 17.56 3.23
C ARG A 40 8.14 18.66 2.23
N LEU A 41 8.73 19.85 2.40
CA LEU A 41 8.54 20.96 1.46
C LEU A 41 9.02 20.59 0.06
N ILE A 42 10.24 20.06 -0.05
CA ILE A 42 10.80 19.62 -1.34
C ILE A 42 9.93 18.53 -1.96
N ALA A 43 9.59 17.49 -1.20
CA ALA A 43 8.76 16.40 -1.68
C ALA A 43 7.40 16.92 -2.19
N GLY A 44 6.77 17.85 -1.48
CA GLY A 44 5.52 18.47 -1.90
C GLY A 44 5.64 19.24 -3.21
N ILE A 45 6.70 20.02 -3.38
CA ILE A 45 6.97 20.76 -4.63
C ILE A 45 7.22 19.78 -5.78
N SER A 46 8.05 18.76 -5.58
CA SER A 46 8.37 17.75 -6.58
C SER A 46 7.13 16.99 -7.04
N VAL A 47 6.32 16.49 -6.11
CA VAL A 47 5.09 15.76 -6.42
C VAL A 47 4.09 16.67 -7.12
N LYS A 48 3.89 17.90 -6.63
CA LYS A 48 3.00 18.87 -7.28
C LYS A 48 3.41 19.12 -8.72
N LYS A 49 4.70 19.35 -8.98
CA LYS A 49 5.21 19.54 -10.34
C LYS A 49 4.92 18.34 -11.24
N ILE A 50 5.12 17.11 -10.75
CA ILE A 50 4.85 15.89 -11.52
C ILE A 50 3.36 15.74 -11.82
N LEU A 51 2.49 16.02 -10.85
CA LEU A 51 1.04 15.87 -10.99
C LEU A 51 0.41 16.96 -11.86
N GLU A 52 0.95 18.18 -11.84
CA GLU A 52 0.48 19.31 -12.63
C GLU A 52 1.08 19.35 -14.04
N ASP A 53 2.08 18.51 -14.33
CA ASP A 53 2.69 18.45 -15.66
C ASP A 53 1.72 17.80 -16.67
N PRO A 54 1.32 18.53 -17.73
CA PRO A 54 0.39 18.02 -18.73
C PRO A 54 0.98 16.94 -19.64
N GLU A 55 2.32 16.79 -19.71
CA GLU A 55 2.96 15.72 -20.47
C GLU A 55 3.00 14.40 -19.70
N THR A 56 3.21 14.44 -18.37
CA THR A 56 3.14 13.24 -17.51
C THR A 56 1.71 12.72 -17.34
N ASN A 57 0.71 13.62 -17.30
CA ASN A 57 -0.72 13.25 -17.27
C ASN A 57 -1.19 12.44 -18.49
N LYS A 58 -0.43 12.42 -19.59
CA LYS A 58 -0.71 11.57 -20.76
C LYS A 58 -0.13 10.17 -20.56
N ILE A 59 1.07 10.06 -19.98
CA ILE A 59 1.78 8.79 -19.73
C ILE A 59 1.00 7.93 -18.72
N THR A 60 0.49 8.50 -17.62
CA THR A 60 -0.25 7.73 -16.60
C THR A 60 -1.55 7.13 -17.14
N LYS A 61 -2.25 7.82 -18.06
CA LYS A 61 -3.49 7.31 -18.68
C LYS A 61 -3.22 6.16 -19.65
N GLU A 62 -2.08 6.16 -20.32
CA GLU A 62 -1.66 5.09 -21.22
C GLU A 62 -1.17 3.85 -20.44
N GLU A 63 -0.51 4.04 -19.29
CA GLU A 63 -0.10 2.96 -18.38
C GLU A 63 -1.27 2.34 -17.60
N GLU A 64 -2.24 3.14 -17.14
CA GLU A 64 -3.49 2.63 -16.53
C GLU A 64 -4.31 1.79 -17.53
N ALA A 65 -4.39 2.20 -18.80
CA ALA A 65 -5.02 1.43 -19.87
C ALA A 65 -4.28 0.10 -20.17
N LEU A 66 -2.95 0.04 -19.97
CA LEU A 66 -2.16 -1.19 -20.10
C LEU A 66 -2.35 -2.12 -18.88
N HIS A 67 -2.46 -1.58 -17.66
CA HIS A 67 -2.70 -2.36 -16.45
C HIS A 67 -4.12 -2.96 -16.41
N GLU A 68 -5.14 -2.25 -16.86
CA GLU A 68 -6.50 -2.78 -16.98
C GLU A 68 -6.58 -3.92 -18.03
N ASN A 69 -5.74 -3.87 -19.07
CA ASN A 69 -5.63 -4.93 -20.08
C ASN A 69 -4.90 -6.20 -19.56
N LEU A 70 -4.01 -6.07 -18.56
CA LEU A 70 -3.36 -7.22 -17.90
C LEU A 70 -4.25 -7.86 -16.83
N GLU A 71 -5.04 -7.08 -16.10
CA GLU A 71 -6.04 -7.63 -15.16
C GLU A 71 -7.19 -8.34 -15.90
N ASN A 72 -7.64 -7.80 -17.04
CA ASN A 72 -8.69 -8.42 -17.84
C ASN A 72 -8.25 -9.71 -18.57
N LYS A 73 -6.95 -9.88 -18.86
CA LYS A 73 -6.41 -11.14 -19.41
C LYS A 73 -6.31 -12.27 -18.37
N ASN A 74 -6.28 -11.95 -17.07
CA ASN A 74 -6.24 -12.96 -16.00
C ASN A 74 -7.62 -13.44 -15.53
N LYS A 75 -8.73 -13.01 -16.15
CA LYS A 75 -10.11 -13.41 -15.77
C LYS A 75 -10.75 -14.48 -16.65
N LYS A 76 -9.96 -15.27 -17.40
CA LYS A 76 -10.45 -16.47 -18.09
C LYS A 76 -9.49 -17.66 -17.99
N ILE A 77 -9.26 -18.16 -16.78
CA ILE A 77 -9.04 -19.61 -16.62
C ILE A 77 -9.92 -20.10 -15.47
N LYS A 78 -11.15 -20.52 -15.83
CA LYS A 78 -11.96 -21.40 -14.98
C LYS A 78 -11.25 -22.76 -14.94
N ILE A 79 -10.30 -22.95 -14.03
CA ILE A 79 -9.86 -24.31 -13.69
C ILE A 79 -11.01 -24.94 -12.90
N LYS A 80 -11.87 -25.69 -13.59
CA LYS A 80 -12.75 -26.66 -12.94
C LYS A 80 -11.83 -27.67 -12.25
N SER A 81 -11.62 -27.54 -10.94
CA SER A 81 -10.91 -28.58 -10.20
C SER A 81 -11.83 -29.82 -10.12
N PRO A 82 -11.32 -31.04 -10.37
CA PRO A 82 -12.16 -32.24 -10.45
C PRO A 82 -12.52 -32.81 -9.07
N TYR A 83 -12.17 -32.13 -7.98
CA TYR A 83 -12.40 -32.64 -6.63
C TYR A 83 -13.61 -31.96 -5.98
N LYS A 84 -14.74 -32.67 -5.94
CA LYS A 84 -15.89 -32.33 -5.09
C LYS A 84 -15.41 -32.30 -3.63
N LYS A 85 -15.16 -31.10 -3.11
CA LYS A 85 -14.99 -30.91 -1.66
C LYS A 85 -16.35 -31.14 -1.00
N ILE A 86 -16.47 -32.24 -0.28
CA ILE A 86 -17.61 -32.49 0.61
C ILE A 86 -17.41 -31.59 1.82
N THR A 87 -18.30 -30.62 2.02
CA THR A 87 -18.35 -29.82 3.24
C THR A 87 -19.22 -30.57 4.26
N TYR A 88 -18.60 -31.17 5.28
CA TYR A 88 -19.36 -31.81 6.36
C TYR A 88 -19.76 -30.77 7.41
N CYS A 89 -21.06 -30.45 7.48
CA CYS A 89 -21.63 -29.67 8.58
C CYS A 89 -21.83 -30.61 9.78
N LYS A 90 -21.05 -30.44 10.86
CA LYS A 90 -21.18 -31.22 12.10
C LYS A 90 -22.54 -31.09 12.79
N THR A 91 -23.32 -30.06 12.49
CA THR A 91 -24.59 -29.74 13.14
C THR A 91 -25.82 -29.91 12.25
N CYS A 92 -25.67 -30.30 10.99
CA CYS A 92 -26.76 -30.36 10.03
C CYS A 92 -27.03 -31.80 9.60
N ASN A 93 -27.57 -32.61 10.52
CA ASN A 93 -28.06 -33.94 10.21
C ASN A 93 -29.55 -33.86 9.85
N PHE A 94 -29.86 -33.35 8.66
CA PHE A 94 -31.19 -33.48 8.06
C PHE A 94 -31.05 -33.87 6.60
N LEU A 95 -31.17 -35.19 6.39
CA LEU A 95 -31.95 -35.83 5.33
C LEU A 95 -31.94 -35.15 3.97
N ASN A 96 -31.22 -35.75 3.02
CA ASN A 96 -31.88 -36.00 1.73
C ASN A 96 -31.38 -37.32 1.14
N ASN A 97 -32.07 -38.39 1.56
CA ASN A 97 -32.24 -39.57 0.71
C ASN A 97 -33.06 -39.12 -0.50
N ASN A 98 -32.59 -39.40 -1.71
CA ASN A 98 -33.48 -39.74 -2.80
C ASN A 98 -32.84 -40.88 -3.59
N PHE A 99 -33.58 -41.98 -3.63
CA PHE A 99 -33.45 -43.08 -4.59
C PHE A 99 -33.50 -42.55 -6.03
#